data_AF-A0A7X0H570-F1
#
_entry.id   AF-A0A7X0H570-F1
#
_cell.length_a   1.000
_cell.length_b   1.000
_cell.length_c   1.000
_cell.angle_alpha   90.00
_cell.angle_beta   90.00
_cell.angle_gamma   90.00
#
_symmetry.space_group_name_H-M   'P 1'
#
loop_
_entity.id
_entity.type
_entity.pdbx_description
1 polymer ?
#
loop_
_entity_poly.entity_id
_entity_poly.type
_entity_poly.pdbx_seq_one_letter_code
_entity_poly.pdbx_strand_id
1 'polypeptide(L)' 'MSIEGKAKEAAGYVKEELNEKGDSAEAKRKAQEGRDLRNEGRIEDGKPPKPGTPGTGN' A
#
# COMPACT_ATOMS: atom_id res chain seq x y z
N MET A 1 6.96 -8.60 -14.45
CA MET A 1 5.71 -8.15 -13.80
C MET A 1 4.84 -9.37 -13.58
N SER A 2 4.54 -9.68 -12.33
CA SER A 2 3.62 -10.73 -11.91
C SER A 2 2.21 -10.16 -11.79
N ILE A 3 1.19 -10.96 -12.16
CA ILE A 3 -0.21 -10.61 -11.93
C ILE A 3 -0.48 -10.48 -10.42
N GLU A 4 0.19 -11.32 -9.62
CA GLU A 4 0.10 -11.32 -8.17
C GLU A 4 0.65 -10.03 -7.55
N GLY A 5 1.82 -9.58 -8.01
CA GLY A 5 2.44 -8.33 -7.56
C GLY A 5 1.56 -7.11 -7.85
N LYS A 6 0.94 -7.05 -9.02
CA LYS A 6 -0.04 -5.99 -9.37
C LYS A 6 -1.29 -6.04 -8.49
N ALA A 7 -1.80 -7.24 -8.18
CA ALA A 7 -2.95 -7.39 -7.31
C ALA A 7 -2.65 -6.94 -5.88
N LYS A 8 -1.46 -7.29 -5.34
CA LYS A 8 -0.98 -6.80 -4.05
C LYS A 8 -0.75 -5.28 -4.04
N GLU A 9 -0.19 -4.72 -5.12
CA GLU A 9 -0.01 -3.27 -5.28
C GLU A 9 -1.37 -2.52 -5.19
N ALA A 10 -2.38 -3.00 -5.91
CA ALA A 10 -3.71 -2.41 -5.91
C ALA A 10 -4.47 -2.61 -4.59
N ALA A 11 -4.46 -3.83 -4.03
CA ALA A 11 -5.13 -4.12 -2.77
C ALA A 11 -4.53 -3.32 -1.60
N GLY A 12 -3.20 -3.21 -1.56
CA GLY A 12 -2.50 -2.39 -0.57
C GLY A 12 -2.84 -0.90 -0.69
N TYR A 13 -2.93 -0.39 -1.93
CA TYR A 13 -3.37 0.99 -2.19
C TYR A 13 -4.78 1.27 -1.66
N VAL A 14 -5.75 0.40 -1.97
CA VAL A 14 -7.15 0.57 -1.51
C VAL A 14 -7.23 0.50 0.01
N LYS A 15 -6.54 -0.46 0.63
CA LYS A 15 -6.55 -0.63 2.08
C LYS A 15 -5.95 0.57 2.80
N GLU A 16 -4.91 1.18 2.24
CA GLU A 16 -4.33 2.40 2.80
C GLU A 16 -5.28 3.59 2.68
N GLU A 17 -5.78 3.88 1.48
CA GLU A 17 -6.68 5.03 1.24
C GLU A 17 -7.93 4.98 2.13
N LEU A 18 -8.51 3.79 2.35
CA LEU A 18 -9.68 3.62 3.21
C LEU A 18 -9.43 3.94 4.68
N ASN A 19 -8.18 3.86 5.14
CA ASN A 19 -7.82 4.00 6.55
C ASN A 19 -6.88 5.18 6.84
N GLU A 20 -6.33 5.84 5.82
CA GLU A 20 -5.38 6.94 5.95
C GLU A 20 -5.93 8.11 6.77
N LYS A 21 -7.24 8.38 6.66
CA LYS A 21 -7.91 9.48 7.35
C LYS A 21 -8.50 9.09 8.70
N GLY A 22 -8.34 7.85 9.14
CA GLY A 22 -8.87 7.40 10.43
C GLY A 22 -7.92 7.69 11.58
N ASP A 23 -8.40 8.37 12.62
CA ASP A 23 -7.59 8.73 13.79
C ASP A 23 -7.40 7.60 14.80
N SER A 24 -8.14 6.51 14.67
CA SER A 24 -8.05 5.36 15.56
C SER A 24 -6.75 4.57 15.34
N ALA A 25 -6.23 3.95 16.40
CA ALA A 25 -5.05 3.09 16.31
C ALA A 25 -5.24 1.95 15.29
N GLU A 26 -6.46 1.44 15.17
CA GLU A 26 -6.83 0.42 14.19
C GLU A 26 -6.75 0.93 12.75
N ALA A 27 -7.24 2.15 12.48
CA ALA A 27 -7.14 2.76 11.15
C ALA A 27 -5.67 3.00 10.76
N LYS A 28 -4.85 3.55 11.67
CA LYS A 28 -3.41 3.73 11.45
C LYS A 28 -2.70 2.41 11.15
N ARG A 29 -3.06 1.34 11.86
CA ARG A 29 -2.54 -0.01 11.61
C ARG A 29 -2.95 -0.54 10.24
N LYS A 30 -4.23 -0.45 9.87
CA LYS A 30 -4.71 -0.89 8.54
C LYS A 30 -4.08 -0.09 7.40
N ALA A 31 -3.82 1.20 7.61
CA ALA A 31 -3.10 2.03 6.65
C ALA A 31 -1.65 1.55 6.45
N GLN A 32 -0.96 1.19 7.53
CA GLN A 32 0.37 0.59 7.45
C GLN A 32 0.35 -0.76 6.75
N GLU A 33 -0.60 -1.64 7.07
CA GLU A 33 -0.77 -2.92 6.39
C GLU A 33 -1.03 -2.74 4.88
N GLY A 34 -1.71 -1.67 4.47
CA GLY A 34 -1.88 -1.30 3.06
C GLY A 34 -0.57 -0.91 2.38
N ARG A 35 0.28 -0.09 3.06
CA ARG A 35 1.63 0.25 2.57
C ARG A 35 2.50 -0.97 2.39
N ASP A 36 2.52 -1.84 3.38
CA ASP A 36 3.37 -3.03 3.38
C ASP A 36 2.97 -3.96 2.23
N LEU A 37 1.66 -4.23 2.07
CA LEU A 37 1.14 -5.07 0.99
C LEU A 37 1.42 -4.46 -0.40
N ARG A 38 1.28 -3.14 -0.54
CA ARG A 38 1.59 -2.47 -1.80
C ARG A 38 3.08 -2.56 -2.13
N ASN A 39 3.94 -2.39 -1.13
CA ASN A 39 5.39 -2.46 -1.30
C ASN A 39 5.85 -3.89 -1.58
N GLU A 40 5.24 -4.89 -0.96
CA GLU A 40 5.44 -6.31 -1.29
C GLU A 40 5.15 -6.56 -2.76
N GLY A 41 3.97 -6.14 -3.24
CA GLY A 41 3.60 -6.29 -4.66
C GLY A 41 4.56 -5.60 -5.63
N ARG A 42 5.12 -4.45 -5.24
CA ARG A 42 6.16 -3.75 -6.02
C ARG A 42 7.47 -4.51 -6.05
N ILE A 43 7.92 -5.03 -4.91
CA ILE A 43 9.16 -5.82 -4.80
C ILE A 43 9.06 -7.09 -5.65
N GLU A 44 7.91 -7.79 -5.61
CA GLU A 44 7.64 -8.96 -6.46
C GLU A 44 7.65 -8.61 -7.96
N ASP A 45 7.24 -7.40 -8.30
CA ASP A 45 7.31 -6.85 -9.65
C ASP A 45 8.71 -6.35 -10.05
N GLY A 46 9.70 -6.43 -9.16
CA GLY A 46 11.06 -5.91 -9.37
C GLY A 46 11.17 -4.39 -9.30
N LYS A 47 10.17 -3.72 -8.74
CA LYS A 47 10.13 -2.27 -8.57
C LYS A 47 10.58 -1.90 -7.14
N PRO A 48 11.22 -0.73 -6.96
CA PRO A 48 11.53 -0.24 -5.62
C PRO A 48 10.25 0.05 -4.83
N PRO A 49 10.25 -0.15 -3.49
CA PRO A 49 9.12 0.21 -2.64
C PRO A 49 8.83 1.71 -2.72
N LYS A 50 7.58 2.10 -2.46
CA LYS A 50 7.14 3.50 -2.36
C LYS A 50 7.06 3.90 -0.88
N PRO A 51 7.92 4.83 -0.42
CA PRO A 51 7.90 5.29 0.97
C PRO A 51 6.80 6.33 1.26
N GLY A 52 6.29 7.00 0.22
CA GLY A 52 5.23 8.00 0.36
C GLY A 52 3.83 7.40 0.55
N THR A 53 2.94 8.19 1.14
CA THR A 53 1.51 7.87 1.19
C THR A 53 0.86 8.02 -0.19
N PRO A 54 -0.17 7.23 -0.50
CA PRO A 54 -0.91 7.33 -1.74
C PRO A 54 -1.56 8.72 -1.89
N GLY A 55 -1.82 9.12 -3.13
CA GLY A 55 -2.28 10.49 -3.43
C GLY A 55 -1.25 11.62 -3.28
N THR A 56 -0.09 11.42 -2.65
CA THR A 56 0.88 12.51 -2.42
C THR A 56 1.83 12.83 -3.58
N GLY A 57 1.71 12.15 -4.72
CA GLY A 57 2.41 12.54 -5.96
C GLY A 57 3.94 12.47 -5.93
N ASN A 58 4.54 11.80 -4.95
CA ASN A 58 5.99 11.60 -4.85
C ASN A 58 6.47 10.35 -5.58
#